data_AF-A0A933TXW2-F1
#
_entry.id   AF-A0A933TXW2-F1
#
_cell.length_a   1.000
_cell.length_b   1.000
_cell.length_c   1.000
_cell.angle_alpha   90.00
_cell.angle_beta   90.00
_cell.angle_gamma   90.00
#
_symmetry.space_group_name_H-M   'P 1'
#
loop_
_entity.id
_entity.type
_entity.pdbx_description
1 polymer ?
#
loop_
_entity_poly.entity_id
_entity_poly.type
_entity_poly.pdbx_seq_one_letter_code
_entity_poly.pdbx_strand_id
1 'polypeptide(L)' 'MMNQKTLVVLEPPLREVVEKIARVNGLSISGVCRDLIREALEIYEDRYWETLAAEREKGFNWGKGLSHKKVWGK' A
#
# COMPACT_ATOMS: atom_id res chain seq x y z
N MET A 1 4.71 -20.83 8.87
CA MET A 1 5.18 -19.47 8.52
C MET A 1 6.01 -18.96 9.69
N MET A 2 7.29 -18.64 9.48
CA MET A 2 8.11 -18.06 10.56
C MET A 2 7.79 -16.57 10.70
N ASN A 3 7.32 -16.17 11.88
CA ASN A 3 7.18 -14.74 12.20
C ASN A 3 8.54 -14.21 12.66
N GLN A 4 9.18 -13.40 11.81
CA GLN A 4 10.41 -12.70 12.16
C GLN A 4 10.07 -11.39 12.88
N LYS A 5 10.75 -11.11 14.00
CA LYS A 5 10.58 -9.86 14.76
C LYS A 5 11.64 -8.86 14.32
N THR A 6 11.21 -7.64 14.03
CA THR A 6 12.10 -6.50 13.76
C THR A 6 11.95 -5.49 14.90
N LEU A 7 13.06 -5.11 15.52
CA LEU A 7 13.09 -4.05 16.51
C LEU A 7 13.30 -2.71 15.79
N VAL A 8 12.51 -1.70 16.14
CA VAL A 8 12.58 -0.37 15.53
C VAL A 8 12.59 0.66 16.64
N VAL A 9 13.47 1.66 16.51
CA VAL A 9 13.53 2.80 17.44
C VAL A 9 12.73 3.95 16.81
N LEU A 10 11.81 4.51 17.58
CA LEU A 10 11.03 5.67 17.19
C LEU A 10 11.54 6.91 17.94
N GLU A 11 11.64 8.02 17.23
CA GLU A 11 11.87 9.32 17.86
C GLU A 11 10.75 9.66 18.84
N PRO A 12 11.02 10.38 19.95
CA PRO A 12 10.01 10.70 20.96
C PRO A 12 8.66 11.22 20.40
N PRO A 13 8.62 12.22 19.49
CA PRO A 13 7.34 12.72 18.97
C PRO A 13 6.59 11.68 18.15
N LEU A 14 7.29 10.86 17.37
CA LEU A 14 6.66 9.80 16.58
C LEU A 14 6.09 8.71 17.51
N ARG A 15 6.84 8.36 18.56
CA ARG A 15 6.38 7.41 19.56
C ARG A 15 5.11 7.89 20.25
N GLU A 16 5.03 9.16 20.65
CA GLU A 16 3.84 9.73 21.29
C GLU A 16 2.60 9.64 20.39
N VAL A 17 2.76 9.91 19.09
CA VAL A 17 1.66 9.78 18.12
C VAL A 17 1.20 8.33 18.01
N VAL A 18 2.13 7.38 17.85
CA VAL A 18 1.80 5.95 17.78
C VAL A 18 1.12 5.47 19.06
N GLU A 19 1.59 5.90 20.24
CA GLU A 19 0.99 5.57 21.53
C GLU A 19 -0.44 6.11 21.67
N LYS A 20 -0.68 7.34 21.19
CA LYS A 20 -2.03 7.92 21.16
C LYS A 20 -2.96 7.11 20.27
N ILE A 21 -2.52 6.74 19.06
CA ILE A 21 -3.30 5.92 18.12
C ILE A 21 -3.61 4.56 18.75
N ALA A 22 -2.61 3.90 19.32
CA ALA A 22 -2.77 2.61 19.99
C ALA A 22 -3.81 2.69 21.12
N ARG A 23 -3.72 3.70 21.98
CA ARG A 23 -4.64 3.91 23.10
C ARG A 23 -6.08 4.15 22.64
N VAL A 24 -6.27 5.04 21.66
CA VAL A 24 -7.61 5.38 21.14
C VAL A 24 -8.29 4.16 20.51
N ASN A 25 -7.53 3.30 19.84
CA ASN A 25 -8.08 2.15 19.12
C ASN A 25 -8.03 0.82 19.93
N GLY A 26 -7.54 0.84 21.18
CA GLY A 26 -7.38 -0.38 21.97
C GLY A 26 -6.39 -1.39 21.38
N LEU A 27 -5.39 -0.92 20.63
CA LEU A 27 -4.38 -1.73 19.95
C LEU A 27 -3.04 -1.71 20.69
N SER A 28 -2.16 -2.66 20.38
CA SER A 28 -0.78 -2.61 20.83
C SER A 28 0.06 -1.66 19.96
N ILE A 29 1.08 -1.02 20.55
CA ILE A 29 2.02 -0.15 19.81
C ILE A 29 2.64 -0.90 18.63
N SER A 30 3.11 -2.13 18.84
CA SER A 30 3.67 -2.94 17.76
C SER A 30 2.66 -3.29 16.67
N GLY A 31 1.39 -3.45 17.02
CA GLY A 31 0.30 -3.64 16.06
C GLY A 31 0.12 -2.41 15.17
N VAL A 32 0.04 -1.22 15.79
CA VAL A 32 -0.04 0.05 15.06
C VAL A 32 1.18 0.24 14.15
N CYS A 33 2.40 0.02 14.66
CA CYS A 33 3.61 0.11 13.83
C CYS A 33 3.56 -0.85 12.63
N ARG A 34 3.17 -2.10 12.86
CA ARG A 34 3.05 -3.11 11.78
C ARG A 34 2.05 -2.65 10.72
N ASP A 35 0.90 -2.15 11.14
CA ASP A 35 -0.16 -1.77 10.22
C ASP A 35 0.21 -0.50 9.43
N LEU A 36 0.82 0.50 10.08
CA LEU A 36 1.39 1.66 9.40
C LEU A 36 2.49 1.30 8.38
N ILE A 37 3.36 0.33 8.71
CA ILE A 37 4.37 -0.17 7.76
C ILE A 37 3.70 -0.84 6.56
N ARG A 38 2.63 -1.62 6.77
CA ARG A 38 1.87 -2.26 5.69
C ARG A 38 1.24 -1.22 4.78
N GLU A 39 0.51 -0.25 5.35
CA GLU A 39 -0.12 0.84 4.60
C GLU A 39 0.91 1.64 3.80
N ALA A 40 2.08 1.93 4.39
CA ALA A 40 3.15 2.62 3.68
C ALA A 40 3.63 1.82 2.46
N LEU A 41 3.80 0.50 2.60
CA LEU A 41 4.21 -0.38 1.49
C LEU A 41 3.14 -0.43 0.40
N GLU A 42 1.86 -0.48 0.75
CA GLU A 42 0.75 -0.42 -0.21
C GLU A 42 0.80 0.90 -1.01
N ILE A 43 1.05 2.04 -0.35
CA ILE A 43 1.22 3.33 -1.05
C ILE A 43 2.42 3.34 -1.99
N TYR A 44 3.54 2.69 -1.61
CA TYR A 44 4.70 2.55 -2.50
C TYR A 44 4.37 1.69 -3.71
N GLU A 45 3.62 0.61 -3.52
CA GLU A 45 3.19 -0.28 -4.59
C GLU A 45 2.22 0.42 -5.55
N ASP A 46 1.24 1.16 -5.05
CA ASP A 46 0.30 1.92 -5.89
C ASP A 46 1.04 2.90 -6.80
N ARG A 47 2.01 3.66 -6.27
CA ARG A 47 2.84 4.58 -7.06
C ARG A 47 3.64 3.88 -8.15
N TYR A 48 4.14 2.68 -7.85
CA TYR A 48 4.83 1.86 -8.84
C TYR A 48 3.89 1.44 -9.96
N TRP A 49 2.69 0.96 -9.63
CA TRP A 49 1.70 0.54 -10.62
C TRP A 49 1.17 1.69 -11.46
N GLU A 50 0.95 2.87 -10.87
CA GLU A 50 0.60 4.09 -11.61
C GLU A 50 1.64 4.44 -12.66
N THR A 51 2.92 4.41 -12.28
CA THR A 51 4.04 4.70 -13.19
C THR A 51 4.06 3.69 -14.34
N LEU A 52 3.96 2.40 -14.03
CA LEU A 52 3.98 1.34 -15.02
C LEU A 52 2.77 1.39 -15.96
N ALA A 53 1.58 1.72 -15.42
CA ALA A 53 0.38 1.91 -16.22
C ALA A 53 0.54 3.08 -17.20
N ALA A 54 1.07 4.22 -16.74
CA ALA A 54 1.33 5.37 -17.60
C ALA A 54 2.37 5.06 -18.70
N GLU A 55 3.41 4.28 -18.41
CA GLU A 55 4.37 3.82 -19.42
C GLU A 55 3.71 2.95 -20.50
N ARG A 56 2.84 2.02 -20.09
CA ARG A 56 2.10 1.16 -21.02
C ARG A 56 1.11 1.96 -21.86
N GLU A 57 0.42 2.92 -21.26
CA GLU A 57 -0.56 3.77 -21.93
C GLU A 57 0.07 4.59 -23.06
N LYS A 58 1.29 5.12 -22.88
CA LYS A 58 2.02 5.87 -23.91
C LYS A 58 2.17 5.08 -25.22
N GLY A 59 2.33 3.76 -25.14
CA GLY A 59 2.48 2.88 -26.30
C GLY A 59 1.17 2.23 -26.77
N PHE A 60 0.05 2.47 -26.08
CA PHE A 60 -1.19 1.75 -26.33
C PHE A 60 -1.96 2.34 -27.52
N ASN A 61 -2.32 1.48 -28.48
CA ASN A 61 -3.18 1.86 -29.59
C ASN A 61 -4.65 1.58 -29.24
N TRP A 62 -5.37 2.62 -28.82
CA TRP A 62 -6.79 2.57 -28.48
C TRP A 62 -7.67 2.00 -29.60
N GLY A 63 -7.35 2.27 -30.87
CA GLY A 63 -8.10 1.74 -32.02
C GLY A 63 -7.92 0.22 -32.24
N LYS A 64 -6.83 -0.35 -31.71
CA LYS A 64 -6.60 -1.81 -31.68
C LYS A 64 -7.01 -2.45 -30.36
N GLY A 65 -7.54 -1.66 -29.42
CA GLY A 65 -8.05 -2.15 -28.15
C GLY A 65 -9.17 -3.17 -28.34
N LEU A 66 -9.25 -4.15 -27.44
CA LEU A 66 -10.37 -5.07 -27.40
C LEU A 66 -11.57 -4.38 -26.74
N SER A 67 -12.71 -4.34 -27.42
CA SER A 67 -13.95 -3.81 -26.83
C SER A 67 -14.56 -4.82 -25.85
N HIS A 68 -15.37 -4.33 -24.89
CA HIS A 68 -16.07 -5.19 -23.93
C HIS A 68 -16.84 -6.32 -24.63
N LYS A 69 -17.60 -5.99 -25.69
CA LYS A 69 -18.32 -6.96 -26.53
C LYS A 69 -17.40 -8.00 -27.16
N LYS A 70 -16.19 -7.61 -27.59
CA LYS A 70 -15.21 -8.54 -28.19
C LYS A 70 -14.59 -9.50 -27.17
N VAL A 71 -14.47 -9.08 -25.91
CA VAL A 71 -13.92 -9.91 -24.83
C VAL A 71 -14.99 -10.78 -24.18
N TRP A 72 -16.16 -10.21 -23.87
CA TRP A 72 -17.17 -10.84 -23.03
C TRP A 72 -18.44 -11.28 -23.79
N GLY A 73 -18.60 -10.87 -25.05
CA GLY A 73 -19.74 -11.27 -25.88
C GLY A 73 -21.09 -10.72 -25.43
N LYS A 74 -21.12 -9.79 -24.48
CA LYS A 74 -22.31 -9.11 -23.96
C LYS A 74 -22.24 -7.62 -24.26
#